data_AF-A0AAN8IC36-F1
#
_entry.id   AF-A0AAN8IC36-F1
#
_cell.length_a   1.000
_cell.length_b   1.000
_cell.length_c   1.000
_cell.angle_alpha   90.00
_cell.angle_beta   90.00
_cell.angle_gamma   90.00
#
_symmetry.space_group_name_H-M   'P 1'
#
loop_
_entity.id
_entity.type
_entity.pdbx_description
1 polymer ?
#
loop_
_entity_poly.entity_id
_entity_poly.type
_entity_poly.pdbx_seq_one_letter_code
_entity_poly.pdbx_strand_id
1 'polypeptide(L)'
;MYSVLDTYDGVRYKPLAVQIAIVVVCLVLVFCAIGIPLLIKPSSDFDVITENCGGHMTDDVRLQLLRDHNKFRSQVAKGNYKIDAKHSPFRKLPQAVRMYQLKYNCSLEKSALKWARIAQCRMKHSQWEGLGENLYASGGELEFMDSVIQAVFLWADEVREFGVQKDIDEWTHEIGHATQVSSAILR
;
A
#
# COMPACT_ATOMS: atom_id res chain seq x y z
N MET A 1 25.42 -31.51 -8.83
CA MET A 1 25.17 -30.33 -9.68
C MET A 1 24.75 -30.86 -11.04
N TYR A 2 23.44 -31.04 -11.26
CA TYR A 2 22.92 -31.49 -12.55
C TYR A 2 23.03 -30.32 -13.53
N SER A 3 23.71 -30.54 -14.65
CA SER A 3 23.91 -29.50 -15.65
C SER A 3 22.64 -29.34 -16.51
N VAL A 4 22.48 -28.17 -17.12
CA VAL A 4 21.41 -27.93 -18.11
C VAL A 4 21.49 -28.92 -19.27
N LEU A 5 22.70 -29.40 -19.60
CA LEU A 5 22.95 -30.40 -20.64
C LEU A 5 22.39 -31.78 -20.26
N ASP A 6 22.52 -32.20 -18.99
CA ASP A 6 21.95 -33.48 -18.50
C ASP A 6 20.41 -33.51 -18.62
N THR A 7 19.79 -32.33 -18.47
CA THR A 7 18.34 -32.17 -18.59
C THR A 7 17.91 -32.22 -20.06
N TYR A 8 18.67 -31.59 -20.96
CA TYR A 8 18.42 -31.61 -22.40
C TYR A 8 18.54 -33.01 -22.99
N ASP A 9 19.62 -33.74 -22.67
CA ASP A 9 19.83 -35.10 -23.14
C ASP A 9 18.77 -36.06 -22.56
N GLY A 10 18.39 -35.88 -21.30
CA GLY A 10 17.31 -36.67 -20.67
C GLY A 10 15.94 -36.52 -21.32
N VAL A 11 15.66 -35.39 -21.98
CA VAL A 11 14.43 -35.14 -22.75
C VAL A 11 14.56 -35.67 -24.18
N ARG A 12 15.73 -35.49 -24.82
CA ARG A 12 15.97 -35.85 -26.24
C ARG A 12 15.79 -37.33 -26.56
N TYR A 13 16.03 -38.22 -25.61
CA TYR A 13 15.85 -39.67 -25.80
C TYR A 13 14.44 -40.19 -25.46
N LYS A 14 13.50 -39.32 -25.07
CA LYS A 14 12.11 -39.71 -24.81
C LYS A 14 11.29 -39.79 -26.11
N PRO A 15 10.17 -40.54 -26.14
CA PRO A 15 9.25 -40.53 -27.28
C PRO A 15 8.77 -39.11 -27.62
N LEU A 16 8.53 -38.83 -28.90
CA LEU A 16 8.13 -37.50 -29.40
C LEU A 16 6.94 -36.90 -28.62
N ALA A 17 5.94 -37.72 -28.29
CA ALA A 17 4.78 -37.29 -27.51
C ALA A 17 5.17 -36.78 -26.11
N VAL A 18 6.17 -37.40 -25.47
CA VAL A 18 6.68 -37.00 -24.15
C VAL A 18 7.49 -35.71 -24.25
N GLN A 19 8.28 -35.55 -25.31
CA GLN A 19 9.02 -34.31 -25.57
C GLN A 19 8.08 -33.11 -25.75
N ILE A 20 7.04 -33.29 -26.57
CA ILE A 20 6.00 -32.28 -26.79
C ILE A 20 5.31 -31.94 -25.47
N ALA A 21 4.93 -32.95 -24.68
CA ALA A 21 4.29 -32.73 -23.38
C ALA A 21 5.18 -31.93 -22.42
N ILE A 22 6.48 -32.22 -22.36
CA ILE A 22 7.42 -31.48 -21.50
C ILE A 22 7.55 -30.02 -21.94
N VAL A 23 7.68 -29.76 -23.24
CA VAL A 23 7.76 -28.38 -23.77
C VAL A 23 6.48 -27.61 -23.45
N VAL A 24 5.30 -28.22 -23.66
CA VAL A 24 4.01 -27.59 -23.36
C VAL A 24 3.91 -27.28 -21.86
N VAL A 25 4.27 -28.22 -20.97
CA VAL A 25 4.26 -28.00 -19.52
C VAL A 25 5.21 -26.86 -19.13
N CYS A 26 6.43 -26.81 -19.67
CA CYS A 26 7.35 -25.71 -19.42
C CYS A 26 6.79 -24.36 -19.88
N LEU A 27 6.19 -24.30 -21.07
CA LEU A 27 5.56 -23.09 -21.58
C LEU A 27 4.39 -22.64 -20.70
N VAL A 28 3.57 -23.58 -20.21
CA VAL A 28 2.47 -23.31 -19.27
C VAL A 28 3.01 -22.80 -17.94
N LEU A 29 4.04 -23.43 -17.37
CA LEU A 29 4.65 -22.99 -16.10
C LEU A 29 5.26 -21.60 -16.22
N VAL A 30 5.96 -21.30 -17.32
CA VAL A 30 6.53 -19.97 -17.59
C VAL A 30 5.41 -18.94 -17.77
N PHE A 31 4.35 -19.28 -18.50
CA PHE A 31 3.18 -18.41 -18.65
C PHE A 31 2.48 -18.18 -17.30
N CYS A 32 2.35 -19.19 -16.45
CA CYS A 32 1.76 -19.04 -15.12
C CYS A 32 2.63 -18.19 -14.18
N ALA A 33 3.96 -18.35 -14.22
CA ALA A 33 4.88 -17.64 -13.34
C ALA A 33 5.13 -16.18 -13.77
N ILE A 34 5.08 -15.89 -15.08
CA ILE A 34 5.47 -14.59 -15.63
C ILE A 34 4.31 -13.93 -16.40
N GLY A 35 3.62 -14.68 -17.25
CA GLY A 35 2.53 -14.18 -18.09
C GLY A 35 1.27 -13.80 -17.30
N ILE A 36 0.79 -14.66 -16.40
CA ILE A 36 -0.40 -14.41 -15.59
C ILE A 36 -0.23 -13.15 -14.72
N PRO A 37 0.88 -12.95 -13.97
CA PRO A 37 1.09 -11.71 -13.21
C PRO A 37 1.15 -10.43 -14.06
N LEU A 38 1.60 -10.52 -15.33
CA LEU A 38 1.62 -9.39 -16.25
C LEU A 38 0.24 -9.09 -16.87
N LEU A 39 -0.59 -10.12 -17.05
CA LEU A 39 -1.96 -10.00 -17.59
C LEU A 39 -2.98 -9.61 -16.51
N ILE A 40 -2.73 -9.96 -15.25
CA ILE A 40 -3.46 -9.43 -14.11
C ILE A 40 -2.89 -8.04 -13.81
N LYS A 41 -3.36 -7.01 -14.54
CA LYS A 41 -3.34 -5.67 -13.96
C LYS A 41 -4.21 -5.74 -12.71
N PRO A 42 -3.72 -5.39 -11.50
CA PRO A 42 -4.58 -5.28 -10.35
C PRO A 42 -5.66 -4.25 -10.71
N SER A 43 -6.89 -4.71 -10.84
CA SER A 43 -8.01 -3.83 -11.09
C SER A 43 -8.13 -2.87 -9.91
N SER A 44 -8.38 -1.59 -10.20
CA SER A 44 -8.85 -0.61 -9.21
C SER A 44 -10.21 -0.99 -8.59
N ASP A 45 -10.84 -2.08 -9.04
CA ASP A 45 -12.13 -2.60 -8.55
C ASP A 45 -12.09 -3.23 -7.15
N PHE A 46 -10.92 -3.33 -6.49
CA PHE A 46 -10.88 -3.81 -5.10
C PHE A 46 -11.16 -2.70 -4.08
N ASP A 47 -10.88 -1.44 -4.41
CA ASP A 47 -11.21 -0.31 -3.55
C ASP A 47 -12.66 0.11 -3.86
N VAL A 48 -13.60 -0.42 -3.06
CA VAL A 48 -15.04 -0.17 -3.21
C VAL A 48 -15.62 0.30 -1.88
N ILE A 49 -16.45 1.33 -1.95
CA ILE A 49 -17.27 1.77 -0.82
C ILE A 49 -18.51 0.88 -0.79
N THR A 50 -18.56 -0.03 0.18
CA THR A 50 -19.65 -1.01 0.30
C THR A 50 -20.63 -0.69 1.42
N GLU A 51 -20.23 0.17 2.37
CA GLU A 51 -21.05 0.59 3.50
C GLU A 51 -21.70 1.95 3.22
N ASN A 52 -22.95 2.14 3.66
CA ASN A 52 -23.62 3.44 3.64
C ASN A 52 -23.28 4.23 4.91
N CYS A 53 -22.38 5.22 4.80
CA CYS A 53 -21.92 5.99 5.94
C CYS A 53 -22.76 7.25 6.25
N GLY A 54 -23.69 7.66 5.38
CA GLY A 54 -24.51 8.86 5.55
C GLY A 54 -23.86 10.18 5.09
N GLY A 55 -24.51 11.30 5.41
CA GLY A 55 -24.44 12.57 4.65
C GLY A 55 -23.52 13.67 5.18
N HIS A 56 -22.24 13.39 5.39
CA HIS A 56 -21.22 14.46 5.55
C HIS A 56 -20.01 14.28 4.64
N MET A 57 -19.68 13.03 4.29
CA MET A 57 -18.69 12.69 3.29
C MET A 57 -19.41 12.12 2.05
N THR A 58 -18.91 12.40 0.85
CA THR A 58 -19.39 11.76 -0.38
C THR A 58 -18.63 10.46 -0.62
N ASP A 59 -19.22 9.53 -1.38
CA ASP A 59 -18.54 8.27 -1.72
C ASP A 59 -17.27 8.50 -2.53
N ASP A 60 -17.21 9.55 -3.37
CA ASP A 60 -16.01 9.93 -4.09
C ASP A 60 -14.86 10.27 -3.14
N VAL A 61 -15.13 11.00 -2.06
CA VAL A 61 -14.07 11.34 -1.08
C VAL A 61 -13.63 10.11 -0.31
N ARG A 62 -14.58 9.25 0.10
CA ARG A 62 -14.27 7.98 0.77
C ARG A 62 -13.39 7.10 -0.10
N LEU A 63 -13.73 7.03 -1.38
CA LEU A 63 -13.02 6.26 -2.38
C LEU A 63 -11.62 6.83 -2.62
N GLN A 64 -11.50 8.16 -2.69
CA GLN A 64 -10.21 8.83 -2.84
C GLN A 64 -9.29 8.54 -1.64
N LEU A 65 -9.78 8.72 -0.41
CA LEU A 65 -9.04 8.37 0.82
C LEU A 65 -8.56 6.93 0.77
N LEU A 66 -9.46 5.97 0.48
CA LEU A 66 -9.14 4.55 0.45
C LEU A 66 -8.09 4.22 -0.61
N ARG A 67 -8.27 4.72 -1.83
CA ARG A 67 -7.38 4.48 -2.97
C ARG A 67 -6.00 5.04 -2.73
N ASP A 68 -5.88 6.25 -2.19
CA ASP A 68 -4.57 6.84 -1.94
C ASP A 68 -3.81 6.04 -0.88
N HIS A 69 -4.45 5.69 0.24
CA HIS A 69 -3.82 4.83 1.25
C HIS A 69 -3.38 3.49 0.64
N ASN A 70 -4.26 2.80 -0.08
CA ASN A 70 -3.94 1.50 -0.68
C ASN A 70 -2.89 1.58 -1.79
N LYS A 71 -2.84 2.69 -2.54
CA LYS A 71 -1.79 2.97 -3.53
C LYS A 71 -0.43 3.13 -2.85
N PHE A 72 -0.34 3.88 -1.76
CA PHE A 72 0.91 4.01 -0.99
C PHE A 72 1.34 2.67 -0.42
N ARG A 73 0.42 1.97 0.26
CA ARG A 73 0.67 0.63 0.81
C ARG A 73 1.14 -0.37 -0.24
N SER A 74 0.57 -0.35 -1.45
CA SER A 74 0.98 -1.19 -2.57
C SER A 74 2.39 -0.87 -3.06
N GLN A 75 2.80 0.41 -3.07
CA GLN A 75 4.17 0.80 -3.43
C GLN A 75 5.19 0.32 -2.39
N VAL A 76 4.87 0.47 -1.11
CA VAL A 76 5.70 -0.05 0.00
C VAL A 76 5.77 -1.58 -0.07
N ALA A 77 4.63 -2.25 -0.26
CA ALA A 77 4.57 -3.71 -0.36
C ALA A 77 5.42 -4.29 -1.50
N LYS A 78 5.65 -3.52 -2.56
CA LYS A 78 6.50 -3.92 -3.70
C LYS A 78 7.98 -3.54 -3.54
N GLY A 79 8.36 -2.86 -2.45
CA GLY A 79 9.71 -2.32 -2.28
C GLY A 79 10.04 -1.19 -3.28
N ASN A 80 9.01 -0.52 -3.81
CA ASN A 80 9.16 0.51 -4.83
C ASN A 80 9.14 1.94 -4.27
N TYR A 81 8.90 2.09 -2.97
CA TYR A 81 8.84 3.39 -2.32
C TYR A 81 10.23 3.92 -2.02
N LYS A 82 10.57 5.11 -2.54
CA LYS A 82 11.91 5.72 -2.44
C LYS A 82 12.06 6.58 -1.19
N ILE A 83 13.29 6.71 -0.72
CA ILE A 83 13.68 7.60 0.38
C ILE A 83 14.73 8.57 -0.16
N ASP A 84 14.39 9.85 -0.13
CA ASP A 84 15.24 10.94 -0.66
C ASP A 84 16.15 11.51 0.44
N ALA A 85 15.77 11.34 1.71
CA ALA A 85 16.56 11.74 2.87
C ALA A 85 17.98 11.14 2.86
N LYS A 86 18.99 12.02 2.71
CA LYS A 86 20.40 11.59 2.59
C LYS A 86 20.92 10.86 3.82
N HIS A 87 20.46 11.26 5.00
CA HIS A 87 20.90 10.71 6.28
C HIS A 87 20.27 9.36 6.60
N SER A 88 19.19 8.98 5.91
CA SER A 88 18.58 7.66 6.06
C SER A 88 19.57 6.57 5.67
N PRO A 89 19.64 5.45 6.42
CA PRO A 89 20.43 4.29 6.00
C PRO A 89 19.78 3.56 4.81
N PHE A 90 18.52 3.83 4.53
CA PHE A 90 17.77 3.26 3.41
C PHE A 90 17.57 4.27 2.28
N ARG A 91 17.58 3.79 1.04
CA ARG A 91 17.22 4.57 -0.17
C ARG A 91 15.86 4.19 -0.75
N LYS A 92 15.31 3.06 -0.27
CA LYS A 92 13.96 2.58 -0.55
C LYS A 92 13.47 1.82 0.67
N LEU A 93 12.16 1.82 0.89
CA LEU A 93 11.56 0.92 1.86
C LEU A 93 11.67 -0.53 1.36
N PRO A 94 11.97 -1.49 2.24
CA PRO A 94 12.02 -2.89 1.87
C PRO A 94 10.64 -3.42 1.50
N GLN A 95 10.62 -4.52 0.76
CA GLN A 95 9.39 -5.19 0.37
C GLN A 95 8.65 -5.73 1.61
N ALA A 96 7.39 -5.35 1.79
CA ALA A 96 6.58 -5.91 2.87
C ALA A 96 6.02 -7.29 2.49
N VAL A 97 6.22 -8.28 3.37
CA VAL A 97 5.78 -9.67 3.12
C VAL A 97 4.26 -9.83 3.30
N ARG A 98 3.64 -9.02 4.17
CA ARG A 98 2.20 -9.10 4.50
C ARG A 98 1.57 -7.72 4.65
N MET A 99 1.44 -7.00 3.53
CA MET A 99 0.70 -5.73 3.50
C MET A 99 -0.77 -5.97 3.19
N TYR A 100 -1.64 -5.80 4.17
CA TYR A 100 -3.09 -5.90 3.97
C TYR A 100 -3.62 -4.69 3.21
N GLN A 101 -4.53 -4.94 2.27
CA GLN A 101 -5.35 -3.90 1.67
C GLN A 101 -6.37 -3.41 2.69
N LEU A 102 -6.49 -2.08 2.83
CA LEU A 102 -7.48 -1.48 3.72
C LEU A 102 -8.87 -1.55 3.10
N LYS A 103 -9.88 -1.52 3.97
CA LYS A 103 -11.28 -1.33 3.62
C LYS A 103 -11.81 -0.09 4.32
N TYR A 104 -12.73 0.62 3.67
CA TYR A 104 -13.40 1.75 4.31
C TYR A 104 -14.31 1.25 5.44
N ASN A 105 -14.39 2.00 6.55
CA ASN A 105 -15.22 1.64 7.70
C ASN A 105 -15.97 2.89 8.20
N CYS A 106 -17.29 2.87 8.11
CA CYS A 106 -18.11 4.02 8.48
C CYS A 106 -18.06 4.37 9.97
N SER A 107 -17.75 3.42 10.85
CA SER A 107 -17.62 3.69 12.30
C SER A 107 -16.36 4.50 12.60
N LEU A 108 -15.27 4.26 11.86
CA LEU A 108 -14.07 5.09 11.90
C LEU A 108 -14.32 6.49 11.34
N GLU A 109 -15.04 6.61 10.21
CA GLU A 109 -15.46 7.92 9.67
C GLU A 109 -16.27 8.72 10.70
N LYS A 110 -17.29 8.11 11.31
CA LYS A 110 -18.11 8.76 12.34
C LYS A 110 -17.29 9.22 13.53
N SER A 111 -16.29 8.43 13.91
CA SER A 111 -15.34 8.79 14.96
C SER A 111 -14.53 10.02 14.53
N ALA A 112 -13.87 9.98 13.38
CA ALA A 112 -13.08 11.11 12.86
C ALA A 112 -13.92 12.40 12.75
N LEU A 113 -15.14 12.33 12.20
CA LEU A 113 -16.06 13.47 12.11
C LEU A 113 -16.48 13.99 13.48
N LYS A 114 -16.76 13.10 14.45
CA LYS A 114 -17.08 13.49 15.83
C LYS A 114 -15.90 14.22 16.46
N TRP A 115 -14.67 13.73 16.27
CA TRP A 115 -13.50 14.40 16.81
C TRP A 115 -13.25 15.75 16.15
N ALA A 116 -13.32 15.84 14.81
CA ALA A 116 -13.17 17.10 14.09
C ALA A 116 -14.13 18.19 14.60
N ARG A 117 -15.38 17.80 14.92
CA ARG A 117 -16.36 18.69 15.55
C ARG A 117 -16.01 19.09 16.97
N ILE A 118 -15.43 18.20 17.78
CA ILE A 118 -15.01 18.54 19.15
C ILE A 118 -13.77 19.43 19.13
N ALA A 119 -12.82 19.11 18.27
CA ALA A 119 -11.53 19.80 18.16
C ALA A 119 -11.68 21.23 17.62
N GLN A 120 -12.72 21.52 16.82
CA GLN A 120 -12.99 22.87 16.28
C GLN A 120 -11.75 23.46 15.59
N CYS A 121 -11.27 22.76 14.56
CA CYS A 121 -10.08 23.10 13.77
C CYS A 121 -8.75 23.17 14.56
N ARG A 122 -8.73 22.74 15.84
CA ARG A 122 -7.48 22.60 16.59
C ARG A 122 -6.75 21.33 16.16
N MET A 123 -5.47 21.46 15.85
CA MET A 123 -4.58 20.33 15.54
C MET A 123 -4.16 19.59 16.82
N LYS A 124 -5.12 18.87 17.41
CA LYS A 124 -4.93 18.06 18.63
C LYS A 124 -5.58 16.69 18.47
N HIS A 125 -4.91 15.65 18.93
CA HIS A 125 -5.42 14.28 18.87
C HIS A 125 -6.53 13.96 19.87
N SER A 126 -7.45 13.06 19.48
CA SER A 126 -8.68 12.69 20.24
C SER A 126 -8.47 11.93 21.55
N GLN A 127 -7.29 11.32 21.76
CA GLN A 127 -6.98 10.44 22.88
C GLN A 127 -7.93 9.21 23.00
N TRP A 128 -8.64 8.84 21.94
CA TRP A 128 -9.53 7.68 21.96
C TRP A 128 -8.74 6.37 21.90
N GLU A 129 -9.00 5.49 22.85
CA GLU A 129 -8.32 4.20 22.93
C GLU A 129 -8.66 3.31 21.73
N GLY A 130 -7.65 2.58 21.23
CA GLY A 130 -7.81 1.60 20.16
C GLY A 130 -7.89 2.19 18.75
N LEU A 131 -7.74 3.50 18.57
CA LEU A 131 -7.76 4.17 17.27
C LEU A 131 -6.43 4.87 16.98
N GLY A 132 -5.88 4.61 15.79
CA GLY A 132 -4.86 5.46 15.21
C GLY A 132 -5.51 6.72 14.60
N GLU A 133 -4.80 7.84 14.64
CA GLU A 133 -5.29 9.10 14.07
C GLU A 133 -4.17 9.86 13.37
N ASN A 134 -4.45 10.33 12.15
CA ASN A 134 -3.64 11.30 11.42
C ASN A 134 -4.46 12.59 11.26
N LEU A 135 -3.83 13.75 11.44
CA LEU A 135 -4.48 15.06 11.35
C LEU A 135 -3.85 15.89 10.24
N TYR A 136 -4.67 16.68 9.56
CA TYR A 136 -4.24 17.60 8.52
C TYR A 136 -5.00 18.92 8.67
N ALA A 137 -4.28 20.02 8.46
CA ALA A 137 -4.86 21.34 8.31
C ALA A 137 -4.08 22.13 7.26
N SER A 138 -4.82 22.96 6.52
CA SER A 138 -4.26 23.96 5.60
C SER A 138 -4.59 25.35 6.13
N GLY A 139 -3.67 26.30 5.95
CA GLY A 139 -3.88 27.71 6.27
C GLY A 139 -4.62 28.50 5.19
N GLY A 140 -4.78 27.93 3.99
CA GLY A 140 -5.46 28.56 2.84
C GLY A 140 -6.74 27.82 2.44
N GLU A 141 -7.60 28.51 1.69
CA GLU A 141 -8.78 27.88 1.08
C GLU A 141 -8.34 26.85 0.04
N LEU A 142 -8.79 25.62 0.23
CA LEU A 142 -8.61 24.51 -0.69
C LEU A 142 -9.98 23.88 -0.93
N GLU A 143 -10.18 23.40 -2.16
CA GLU A 143 -11.29 22.50 -2.43
C GLU A 143 -11.19 21.27 -1.53
N PHE A 144 -12.33 20.76 -1.09
CA PHE A 144 -12.35 19.68 -0.11
C PHE A 144 -11.61 18.43 -0.62
N MET A 145 -11.77 18.09 -1.90
CA MET A 145 -11.08 16.94 -2.50
C MET A 145 -9.56 17.15 -2.58
N ASP A 146 -9.10 18.37 -2.88
CA ASP A 146 -7.67 18.69 -2.92
C ASP A 146 -7.06 18.58 -1.52
N SER A 147 -7.78 19.01 -0.48
CA SER A 147 -7.35 18.86 0.91
C SER A 147 -7.18 17.39 1.31
N VAL A 148 -8.04 16.51 0.80
CA VAL A 148 -7.99 15.06 1.05
C VAL A 148 -6.77 14.43 0.37
N ILE A 149 -6.56 14.73 -0.92
CA ILE A 149 -5.42 14.22 -1.68
C ILE A 149 -4.11 14.70 -1.04
N GLN A 150 -4.05 15.99 -0.69
CA GLN A 150 -2.87 16.59 -0.09
C GLN A 150 -2.58 16.02 1.31
N ALA A 151 -3.60 15.80 2.14
CA ALA A 151 -3.44 15.19 3.45
C ALA A 151 -2.78 13.81 3.36
N VAL A 152 -3.36 12.89 2.56
CA VAL A 152 -2.84 11.52 2.45
C VAL A 152 -1.46 11.51 1.81
N PHE A 153 -1.23 12.37 0.81
CA PHE A 153 0.09 12.53 0.22
C PHE A 153 1.12 12.94 1.28
N LEU A 154 0.92 14.06 1.98
CA LEU A 154 1.88 14.57 2.96
C LEU A 154 2.14 13.57 4.08
N TRP A 155 1.10 12.94 4.62
CA TRP A 155 1.26 11.90 5.63
C TRP A 155 2.09 10.73 5.12
N ALA A 156 1.80 10.20 3.93
CA ALA A 156 2.53 9.05 3.41
C ALA A 156 3.98 9.41 3.03
N ASP A 157 4.22 10.68 2.70
CA ASP A 157 5.47 11.16 2.14
C ASP A 157 6.57 11.47 3.14
N GLU A 158 6.23 11.53 4.43
CA GLU A 158 7.18 11.81 5.50
C GLU A 158 8.40 10.89 5.44
N VAL A 159 8.22 9.60 5.17
CA VAL A 159 9.35 8.66 5.08
C VAL A 159 10.22 8.94 3.85
N ARG A 160 9.66 9.46 2.76
CA ARG A 160 10.46 9.87 1.61
C ARG A 160 11.30 11.10 1.94
N GLU A 161 10.70 12.09 2.58
CA GLU A 161 11.31 13.38 2.87
C GLU A 161 12.29 13.33 4.05
N PHE A 162 11.86 12.79 5.17
CA PHE A 162 12.62 12.74 6.42
C PHE A 162 13.43 11.45 6.55
N GLY A 163 13.01 10.36 5.91
CA GLY A 163 13.72 9.08 6.04
C GLY A 163 13.55 8.44 7.41
N VAL A 164 14.30 7.36 7.64
CA VAL A 164 14.36 6.67 8.93
C VAL A 164 15.79 6.75 9.47
N GLN A 165 15.99 6.63 10.78
CA GLN A 165 17.31 6.70 11.40
C GLN A 165 17.89 5.33 11.70
N LYS A 166 17.12 4.45 12.34
CA LYS A 166 17.58 3.15 12.83
C LYS A 166 16.87 1.99 12.17
N ASP A 167 15.55 2.09 12.05
CA ASP A 167 14.70 1.00 11.57
C ASP A 167 13.50 1.53 10.78
N ILE A 168 12.95 0.71 9.89
CA ILE A 168 11.72 0.98 9.13
C ILE A 168 10.47 0.99 10.02
N ASP A 169 10.54 0.34 11.19
CA ASP A 169 9.45 0.22 12.16
C ASP A 169 9.48 1.32 13.24
N GLU A 170 10.37 2.31 13.11
CA GLU A 170 10.42 3.43 14.04
C GLU A 170 9.27 4.43 13.79
N TRP A 171 8.71 5.00 14.86
CA TRP A 171 7.58 5.96 14.81
C TRP A 171 7.98 7.38 15.26
N THR A 172 9.28 7.65 15.34
CA THR A 172 9.88 8.91 15.81
C THR A 172 10.29 9.80 14.65
N HIS A 173 10.64 11.07 14.89
CA HIS A 173 11.25 11.95 13.87
C HIS A 173 10.33 12.30 12.69
N GLU A 174 9.12 12.78 12.98
CA GLU A 174 8.23 13.37 11.95
C GLU A 174 7.76 12.39 10.86
N ILE A 175 7.85 11.07 11.08
CA ILE A 175 7.29 10.02 10.20
C ILE A 175 6.09 9.28 10.81
N GLY A 176 5.51 9.85 11.86
CA GLY A 176 4.41 9.23 12.63
C GLY A 176 3.14 9.01 11.80
N HIS A 177 2.85 9.89 10.84
CA HIS A 177 1.69 9.71 9.97
C HIS A 177 1.97 8.64 8.90
N ALA A 178 3.17 8.64 8.31
CA ALA A 178 3.57 7.67 7.29
C ALA A 178 3.59 6.24 7.82
N THR A 179 4.08 6.05 9.04
CA THR A 179 4.13 4.73 9.71
C THR A 179 2.71 4.19 9.94
N GLN A 180 1.75 5.05 10.26
CA GLN A 180 0.34 4.65 10.36
C GLN A 180 -0.26 4.30 8.99
N VAL A 181 -0.04 5.12 7.96
CA VAL A 181 -0.53 4.85 6.59
C VAL A 181 0.00 3.50 6.06
N SER A 182 1.28 3.24 6.32
CA SER A 182 2.00 2.05 5.82
C SER A 182 2.03 0.87 6.78
N SER A 183 1.32 0.94 7.92
CA SER A 183 1.31 -0.13 8.92
C SER A 183 0.87 -1.47 8.31
N ALA A 184 1.80 -2.41 8.20
CA ALA A 184 1.45 -3.82 8.02
C ALA A 184 0.95 -4.32 9.38
N ILE A 185 -0.25 -4.90 9.45
CA ILE A 185 -0.69 -5.56 10.69
C ILE A 185 0.21 -6.78 10.89
N LEU A 186 1.30 -6.59 11.64
CA LEU A 186 2.19 -7.62 12.13
C LEU A 186 2.48 -7.30 13.60
N ARG A 187 1.64 -7.89 14.46
CA ARG A 187 2.12 -8.50 15.71
C ARG A 187 1.94 -10.00 15.55
#